data_AF-A0A958WJ98-F1
#
_entry.id   AF-A0A958WJ98-F1
#
_cell.length_a   1.000
_cell.length_b   1.000
_cell.length_c   1.000
_cell.angle_alpha   90.00
_cell.angle_beta   90.00
_cell.angle_gamma   90.00
#
_symmetry.space_group_name_H-M   'P 1'
#
loop_
_entity.id
_entity.type
_entity.pdbx_description
1 polymer ?
#
loop_
_entity_poly.entity_id
_entity_poly.type
_entity_poly.pdbx_seq_one_letter_code
_entity_poly.pdbx_strand_id
1 'polypeptide(L)'
;MIVSFVQNLKILPRWVIIFIDLFFIGFSCILAYFIRFNFNTTDFAANNYWEGTALYLLCALLSILATSSYKGIIRYTGLEDSVRIFYMVALNMLLVGLANLVYYYNYKSNIIPFSVVLITFLSSFLLLFNYRLLVKHVFSYYKDAILKNFRVLIFGAGQTGIVARHVINSTPRMQVVGFLEDDVNKIGKVLDGARIYEGSPGGLDALVKNLHIDELVIAVKDISLDRKNELVDVCIRNKVKVRTIPAVEKWVRGELSYSQIREINIEELLGRESIKLDNDNVKKDLVGKRVLISGAAGSIGAELVRQVVLYGPSLVVLVDQAESAMYELEREIKDQNSLVKIIPYLADITNAERLEYVFKEFQPDLVYHAAAYKHVPMMESNPSEAVSCNILGTKALADMAVKYGVKKFVMISTDKAVNPTNVMGCSKRIAEIYVQSLNNHLSSTGMGNTVFVTTRFGNVLGSNGSVIPLFKKQIKEGGPVTVTHPEITRFFMTIPEACQLVLEAGTMGKGGEIFIFDMGKAIKILDLAKKMVRLSGYEPDRDVPIVFTGIREGE
;
A
#
# COMPACT_ATOMS: atom_id res chain seq x y z
N MET A 1 3.63 -35.72 -14.02
CA MET A 1 3.94 -35.99 -15.44
C MET A 1 3.31 -34.95 -16.37
N ILE A 2 1.98 -34.74 -16.35
CA ILE A 2 1.32 -33.71 -17.19
C ILE A 2 1.74 -32.27 -16.80
N VAL A 3 1.87 -31.99 -15.48
CA VAL A 3 2.29 -30.68 -14.97
C VAL A 3 3.72 -30.32 -15.39
N SER A 4 4.68 -31.25 -15.27
CA SER A 4 6.07 -31.02 -15.73
C SER A 4 6.17 -30.96 -17.26
N PHE A 5 5.28 -31.64 -17.98
CA PHE A 5 5.18 -31.52 -19.44
C PHE A 5 4.71 -30.11 -19.84
N VAL A 6 3.64 -29.58 -19.22
CA VAL A 6 3.13 -28.23 -19.52
C VAL A 6 4.13 -27.13 -19.18
N GLN A 7 4.83 -27.24 -18.04
CA GLN A 7 5.85 -26.27 -17.62
C GLN A 7 7.09 -26.26 -18.54
N ASN A 8 7.44 -27.41 -19.14
CA ASN A 8 8.63 -27.55 -20.00
C ASN A 8 8.33 -27.48 -21.50
N LEU A 9 7.07 -27.33 -21.93
CA LEU A 9 6.77 -27.16 -23.34
C LEU A 9 7.29 -25.79 -23.82
N LYS A 10 8.50 -25.81 -24.38
CA LYS A 10 9.05 -24.76 -25.25
C LYS A 10 8.02 -24.40 -26.34
N ILE A 11 8.14 -23.18 -26.88
CA ILE A 11 7.35 -22.76 -28.06
C ILE A 11 7.46 -23.88 -29.11
N LEU A 12 6.31 -24.36 -29.62
CA LEU A 12 6.28 -25.44 -30.58
C LEU A 12 7.20 -25.08 -31.77
N PRO A 13 8.11 -25.98 -32.18
CA PRO A 13 8.94 -25.74 -33.35
C PRO A 13 8.07 -25.43 -34.56
N ARG A 14 8.50 -24.48 -35.39
CA ARG A 14 7.77 -24.02 -36.57
C ARG A 14 7.34 -25.16 -37.50
N TRP A 15 8.19 -26.18 -37.66
CA TRP A 15 7.90 -27.35 -38.50
C TRP A 15 6.75 -28.21 -37.96
N VAL A 16 6.56 -28.27 -36.64
CA VAL A 16 5.43 -28.98 -36.02
C VAL A 16 4.12 -28.27 -36.33
N ILE A 17 4.12 -26.93 -36.31
CA ILE A 17 2.94 -26.13 -36.66
C ILE A 17 2.56 -26.35 -38.11
N ILE A 18 3.54 -26.34 -39.03
CA ILE A 18 3.31 -26.63 -40.44
C ILE A 18 2.70 -28.03 -40.62
N PHE A 19 3.21 -29.03 -39.91
CA PHE A 19 2.69 -30.40 -39.99
C PHE A 19 1.24 -30.51 -39.49
N ILE A 20 0.92 -29.89 -38.36
CA ILE A 20 -0.44 -29.87 -37.79
C ILE A 20 -1.40 -29.14 -38.73
N ASP A 21 -0.99 -27.99 -39.29
CA ASP A 21 -1.81 -27.22 -40.23
C ASP A 21 -2.07 -28.03 -41.51
N LEU A 22 -1.04 -28.68 -42.07
CA LEU A 22 -1.19 -29.58 -43.22
C LEU A 22 -2.09 -30.78 -42.91
N PHE A 23 -2.00 -31.34 -41.71
CA PHE A 23 -2.88 -32.44 -41.29
C PHE A 23 -4.35 -31.99 -41.28
N PHE A 24 -4.67 -30.85 -40.66
CA PHE A 24 -6.04 -30.34 -40.63
C PHE A 24 -6.55 -29.97 -42.03
N ILE A 25 -5.70 -29.40 -42.89
CA ILE A 25 -6.07 -29.09 -44.27
C ILE A 25 -6.31 -30.37 -45.07
N GLY A 26 -5.44 -31.37 -44.94
CA GLY A 26 -5.61 -32.68 -45.58
C GLY A 26 -6.88 -33.36 -45.12
N PHE A 27 -7.11 -33.43 -43.80
CA PHE A 27 -8.33 -33.97 -43.22
C PHE A 27 -9.58 -33.25 -43.73
N SER A 28 -9.54 -31.93 -43.84
CA SER A 28 -10.63 -31.11 -44.41
C SER A 28 -10.90 -31.46 -45.86
N CYS A 29 -9.85 -31.72 -46.65
CA CYS A 29 -9.99 -32.10 -48.06
C CYS A 29 -10.66 -33.47 -48.20
N ILE A 30 -10.22 -34.45 -47.40
CA ILE A 30 -10.82 -35.79 -47.35
C ILE A 30 -12.30 -35.69 -46.95
N LEU A 31 -12.59 -34.92 -45.90
CA LEU A 31 -13.95 -34.69 -45.44
C LEU A 31 -14.81 -34.03 -46.52
N ALA A 32 -14.26 -33.07 -47.27
CA ALA A 32 -14.97 -32.41 -48.37
C ALA A 32 -15.32 -33.39 -49.52
N TYR A 33 -14.43 -34.33 -49.84
CA TYR A 33 -14.73 -35.41 -50.79
C TYR A 33 -15.87 -36.30 -50.29
N PHE A 34 -15.83 -36.75 -49.03
CA PHE A 34 -16.93 -37.55 -48.45
C PHE A 34 -18.27 -36.82 -48.48
N ILE A 35 -18.29 -35.53 -48.10
CA ILE A 35 -19.50 -34.71 -48.11
C ILE A 35 -20.02 -34.53 -49.54
N ARG A 36 -19.14 -34.24 -50.51
CA ARG A 36 -19.53 -33.98 -51.90
C ARG A 36 -20.16 -35.19 -52.59
N PHE A 37 -19.69 -36.40 -52.25
CA PHE A 37 -20.15 -37.65 -52.86
C PHE A 37 -21.11 -38.43 -51.96
N ASN A 38 -21.72 -37.79 -50.95
CA ASN A 38 -22.67 -38.40 -50.03
C ASN A 38 -22.17 -39.71 -49.41
N PHE A 39 -20.87 -39.78 -49.08
CA PHE A 39 -20.18 -40.96 -48.55
C PHE A 39 -20.16 -42.18 -49.48
N ASN A 40 -20.45 -42.01 -50.78
CA ASN A 40 -20.33 -43.07 -51.76
C ASN A 40 -18.86 -43.30 -52.16
N THR A 41 -18.31 -44.46 -51.78
CA THR A 41 -16.89 -44.78 -51.97
C THR A 41 -16.51 -45.12 -53.41
N THR A 42 -17.47 -45.43 -54.28
CA THR A 42 -17.19 -45.73 -55.70
C THR A 42 -16.94 -44.45 -56.51
N ASP A 43 -17.73 -43.40 -56.26
CA ASP A 43 -17.58 -42.10 -56.94
C ASP A 43 -16.35 -41.34 -56.46
N PHE A 44 -15.94 -41.61 -55.22
CA PHE A 44 -14.71 -41.12 -54.60
C PHE A 44 -13.44 -41.58 -55.36
N ALA A 45 -13.37 -42.86 -55.73
CA ALA A 45 -12.22 -43.41 -56.46
C ALA A 45 -12.17 -42.97 -57.94
N ALA A 46 -13.32 -42.66 -58.53
CA ALA A 46 -13.44 -42.25 -59.93
C ALA A 46 -13.10 -40.77 -60.21
N ASN A 47 -12.93 -39.93 -59.18
CA ASN A 47 -12.70 -38.48 -59.30
C ASN A 47 -11.30 -38.05 -58.84
N ASN A 48 -10.26 -38.80 -59.21
CA ASN A 48 -8.84 -38.46 -58.99
C ASN A 48 -8.51 -38.00 -57.57
N TYR A 49 -9.14 -38.61 -56.55
CA TYR A 49 -9.03 -38.22 -55.14
C TYR A 49 -7.57 -38.08 -54.65
N TRP A 50 -6.71 -39.04 -54.97
CA TRP A 50 -5.31 -39.04 -54.52
C TRP A 50 -4.52 -37.89 -55.13
N GLU A 51 -4.68 -37.68 -56.44
CA GLU A 51 -4.02 -36.61 -57.19
C GLU A 51 -4.53 -35.23 -56.74
N GLY A 52 -5.83 -35.12 -56.55
CA GLY A 52 -6.48 -33.92 -56.05
C GLY A 52 -6.05 -33.55 -54.63
N THR A 53 -6.03 -34.53 -53.72
CA THR A 53 -5.59 -34.30 -52.34
C THR A 53 -4.10 -33.96 -52.29
N ALA A 54 -3.27 -34.62 -53.10
CA ALA A 54 -1.84 -34.32 -53.21
C ALA A 54 -1.60 -32.89 -53.74
N LEU A 55 -2.32 -32.48 -54.79
CA LEU A 55 -2.28 -31.12 -55.32
C LEU A 55 -2.71 -30.09 -54.28
N TYR A 56 -3.81 -30.36 -53.56
CA TYR A 56 -4.32 -29.47 -52.52
C TYR A 56 -3.31 -29.29 -51.38
N LEU A 57 -2.67 -30.38 -50.94
CA LEU A 57 -1.63 -30.33 -49.90
C LEU A 57 -0.35 -29.63 -50.37
N LEU A 58 0.03 -29.78 -51.64
CA LEU A 58 1.16 -29.08 -52.22
C LEU A 58 0.92 -27.56 -52.25
N CYS A 59 -0.24 -27.14 -52.75
CA CYS A 59 -0.65 -25.73 -52.72
C CYS A 59 -0.79 -25.22 -51.28
N ALA A 60 -1.21 -26.06 -50.33
CA ALA A 60 -1.32 -25.69 -48.93
C ALA A 60 0.05 -25.42 -48.32
N LEU A 61 1.05 -26.26 -48.60
CA LEU A 61 2.43 -26.05 -48.16
C LEU A 61 2.98 -24.72 -48.69
N LEU A 62 2.80 -24.44 -49.99
CA LEU A 62 3.19 -23.16 -50.59
C LEU A 62 2.48 -21.97 -49.92
N SER A 63 1.18 -22.09 -49.66
CA SER A 63 0.38 -21.05 -49.02
C SER A 63 0.79 -20.79 -47.58
N ILE A 64 1.10 -21.83 -46.81
CA ILE A 64 1.63 -21.74 -45.44
C ILE A 64 2.98 -21.01 -45.43
N LEU A 65 3.86 -21.35 -46.39
CA LEU A 65 5.17 -20.72 -46.52
C LEU A 65 5.06 -19.24 -46.92
N ALA A 66 4.21 -18.92 -47.90
CA ALA A 66 3.99 -17.56 -48.40
C ALA A 66 3.37 -16.63 -47.36
N THR A 67 2.34 -17.10 -46.65
CA THR A 67 1.65 -16.28 -45.63
C THR A 67 2.34 -16.27 -44.27
N SER A 68 3.38 -17.10 -44.09
CA SER A 68 4.11 -17.23 -42.82
C SER A 68 3.20 -17.53 -41.62
N SER A 69 2.08 -18.22 -41.83
CA SER A 69 1.07 -18.54 -40.79
C SER A 69 1.62 -19.36 -39.62
N TYR A 70 2.74 -20.07 -39.84
CA TYR A 70 3.45 -20.88 -38.86
C TYR A 70 4.39 -20.09 -37.94
N LYS A 71 4.62 -18.79 -38.19
CA LYS A 71 5.51 -17.96 -37.35
C LYS A 71 4.85 -17.51 -36.05
N GLY A 72 3.52 -17.49 -35.99
CA GLY A 72 2.76 -17.09 -34.80
C GLY A 72 2.88 -18.08 -33.65
N ILE A 73 2.83 -17.56 -32.41
CA ILE A 73 2.82 -18.41 -31.21
C ILE A 73 1.37 -18.76 -30.89
N ILE A 74 0.97 -20.02 -31.15
CA ILE A 74 -0.43 -20.51 -31.03
C ILE A 74 -1.06 -20.20 -29.66
N ARG A 75 -0.26 -20.18 -28.58
CA ARG A 75 -0.75 -19.89 -27.21
C ARG A 75 -1.21 -18.45 -27.00
N TYR A 76 -0.81 -17.54 -27.88
CA TYR A 76 -1.19 -16.13 -27.87
C TYR A 76 -2.08 -15.77 -29.07
N THR A 77 -2.76 -16.75 -29.66
CA THR A 77 -3.61 -16.51 -30.82
C THR A 77 -4.68 -15.44 -30.54
N GLY A 78 -4.68 -14.41 -31.37
CA GLY A 78 -5.59 -13.27 -31.34
C GLY A 78 -6.29 -13.06 -32.69
N LEU A 79 -6.89 -11.89 -32.85
CA LEU A 79 -7.61 -11.54 -34.10
C LEU A 79 -6.67 -11.52 -35.31
N GLU A 80 -5.44 -11.00 -35.16
CA GLU A 80 -4.45 -10.95 -36.25
C GLU A 80 -4.04 -12.34 -36.77
N ASP A 81 -3.93 -13.33 -35.87
CA ASP A 81 -3.65 -14.73 -36.26
C ASP A 81 -4.79 -15.34 -37.06
N SER A 82 -6.03 -14.99 -36.71
CA SER A 82 -7.24 -15.48 -37.39
C SER A 82 -7.31 -14.94 -38.82
N VAL A 83 -6.96 -13.66 -38.99
CA VAL A 83 -6.82 -13.02 -40.30
C VAL A 83 -5.72 -13.67 -41.14
N ARG A 84 -4.56 -14.01 -40.54
CA ARG A 84 -3.49 -14.73 -41.25
C ARG A 84 -3.91 -16.12 -41.72
N ILE A 85 -4.66 -16.86 -40.91
CA ILE A 85 -5.20 -18.18 -41.29
C ILE A 85 -6.19 -18.03 -42.45
N PHE A 86 -7.07 -17.04 -42.40
CA PHE A 86 -8.00 -16.76 -43.49
C PHE A 86 -7.27 -16.50 -44.82
N TYR A 87 -6.26 -15.61 -44.83
CA TYR A 87 -5.47 -15.34 -46.03
C TYR A 87 -4.71 -16.57 -46.52
N MET A 88 -4.19 -17.41 -45.63
CA MET A 88 -3.51 -18.65 -45.97
C MET A 88 -4.44 -19.63 -46.71
N VAL A 89 -5.64 -19.88 -46.17
CA VAL A 89 -6.60 -20.81 -46.80
C VAL A 89 -7.19 -20.20 -48.08
N ALA A 90 -7.39 -18.87 -48.12
CA ALA A 90 -7.84 -18.18 -49.34
C ALA A 90 -6.81 -18.23 -50.46
N LEU A 91 -5.52 -18.01 -50.14
CA LEU A 91 -4.43 -18.17 -51.10
C LEU A 91 -4.34 -19.62 -51.60
N ASN A 92 -4.54 -20.59 -50.71
CA ASN A 92 -4.56 -22.00 -51.11
C ASN A 92 -5.72 -22.31 -52.09
N MET A 93 -6.92 -21.82 -51.79
CA MET A 93 -8.08 -21.93 -52.69
C MET A 93 -7.78 -21.30 -54.07
N LEU A 94 -7.12 -20.14 -54.09
CA LEU A 94 -6.73 -19.47 -55.34
C LEU A 94 -5.73 -20.33 -56.14
N LEU A 95 -4.67 -20.82 -55.51
CA LEU A 95 -3.63 -21.63 -56.17
C LEU A 95 -4.21 -22.94 -56.72
N VAL A 96 -5.04 -23.63 -55.94
CA VAL A 96 -5.73 -24.85 -56.37
C VAL A 96 -6.71 -24.53 -57.51
N GLY A 97 -7.47 -23.43 -57.40
CA GLY A 97 -8.40 -22.99 -58.43
C GLY A 97 -7.71 -22.68 -59.76
N LEU A 98 -6.55 -22.01 -59.73
CA LEU A 98 -5.72 -21.75 -60.90
C LEU A 98 -5.16 -23.04 -61.51
N ALA A 99 -4.62 -23.95 -60.69
CA ALA A 99 -4.15 -25.24 -61.16
C ALA A 99 -5.26 -26.05 -61.83
N ASN A 100 -6.47 -26.01 -61.26
CA ASN A 100 -7.64 -26.67 -61.81
C ASN A 100 -8.11 -26.03 -63.14
N LEU A 101 -8.05 -24.70 -63.25
CA LEU A 101 -8.38 -23.98 -64.49
C LEU A 101 -7.39 -24.29 -65.61
N VAL A 102 -6.08 -24.30 -65.32
CA VAL A 102 -5.03 -24.69 -66.27
C VAL A 102 -5.24 -26.12 -66.73
N TYR A 103 -5.52 -27.04 -65.82
CA TYR A 103 -5.78 -28.44 -66.18
C TYR A 103 -7.05 -28.58 -67.03
N TYR A 104 -8.14 -27.90 -66.67
CA TYR A 104 -9.38 -27.89 -67.44
C TYR A 104 -9.19 -27.36 -68.86
N TYR A 105 -8.36 -26.33 -69.05
CA TYR A 105 -8.03 -25.82 -70.38
C TYR A 105 -7.37 -26.89 -71.27
N ASN A 106 -6.46 -27.68 -70.70
CA ASN A 106 -5.68 -28.70 -71.42
C ASN A 106 -6.43 -30.03 -71.63
N TYR A 107 -7.20 -30.49 -70.64
CA TYR A 107 -7.77 -31.85 -70.61
C TYR A 107 -9.31 -31.89 -70.62
N LYS A 108 -9.98 -30.73 -70.58
CA LYS A 108 -11.45 -30.58 -70.53
C LYS A 108 -12.13 -31.31 -69.36
N SER A 109 -11.37 -31.64 -68.32
CA SER A 109 -11.83 -32.23 -67.06
C SER A 109 -11.23 -31.46 -65.87
N ASN A 110 -11.82 -31.58 -64.69
CA ASN A 110 -11.29 -30.97 -63.47
C ASN A 110 -10.50 -32.01 -62.67
N ILE A 111 -9.33 -31.65 -62.13
CA ILE A 111 -8.57 -32.50 -61.20
C ILE A 111 -9.34 -32.64 -59.89
N ILE A 112 -9.91 -31.52 -59.41
CA ILE A 112 -10.67 -31.45 -58.17
C ILE A 112 -12.00 -30.75 -58.47
N PRO A 113 -13.16 -31.30 -58.08
CA PRO A 113 -14.43 -30.58 -58.24
C PRO A 113 -14.42 -29.25 -57.47
N PHE A 114 -14.86 -28.14 -58.09
CA PHE A 114 -14.90 -26.81 -57.44
C PHE A 114 -15.66 -26.80 -56.12
N SER A 115 -16.71 -27.61 -56.00
CA SER A 115 -17.44 -27.82 -54.75
C SER A 115 -16.56 -28.40 -53.64
N VAL A 116 -15.65 -29.33 -53.95
CA VAL A 116 -14.70 -29.89 -52.98
C VAL A 116 -13.71 -28.82 -52.56
N VAL A 117 -13.21 -28.00 -53.49
CA VAL A 117 -12.31 -26.86 -53.18
C VAL A 117 -12.97 -25.89 -52.20
N LEU A 118 -14.24 -25.50 -52.46
CA LEU A 118 -14.98 -24.58 -51.61
C LEU A 118 -15.30 -25.17 -50.22
N ILE A 119 -15.76 -26.42 -50.16
CA ILE A 119 -16.04 -27.10 -48.88
C ILE A 119 -14.74 -27.27 -48.08
N THR A 120 -13.62 -27.58 -48.74
CA THR A 120 -12.30 -27.68 -48.09
C THR A 120 -11.85 -26.34 -47.54
N PHE A 121 -12.05 -25.24 -48.29
CA PHE A 121 -11.74 -23.89 -47.82
C PHE A 121 -12.50 -23.55 -46.52
N LEU A 122 -13.82 -23.74 -46.48
CA LEU A 122 -14.64 -23.43 -45.31
C LEU A 122 -14.31 -24.33 -44.11
N SER A 123 -14.22 -25.64 -44.34
CA SER A 123 -13.95 -26.62 -43.27
C SER A 123 -12.54 -26.48 -42.69
N SER A 124 -11.52 -26.25 -43.52
CA SER A 124 -10.15 -26.04 -43.04
C SER A 124 -10.00 -24.75 -42.26
N PHE A 125 -10.63 -23.64 -42.68
CA PHE A 125 -10.64 -22.41 -41.88
C PHE A 125 -11.23 -22.64 -40.48
N LEU A 126 -12.40 -23.31 -40.40
CA LEU A 126 -13.06 -23.61 -39.13
C LEU A 126 -12.21 -24.52 -38.24
N LEU A 127 -11.65 -25.60 -38.78
CA LEU A 127 -10.83 -26.54 -38.00
C LEU A 127 -9.54 -25.87 -37.50
N LEU A 128 -8.86 -25.10 -38.36
CA LEU A 128 -7.64 -24.39 -38.03
C LEU A 128 -7.87 -23.32 -36.94
N PHE A 129 -8.96 -22.56 -37.05
CA PHE A 129 -9.33 -21.56 -36.05
C PHE A 129 -9.66 -22.22 -34.70
N ASN A 130 -10.49 -23.26 -34.70
CA ASN A 130 -10.95 -23.92 -33.47
C ASN A 130 -9.81 -24.61 -32.72
N TYR A 131 -8.88 -25.32 -33.40
CA TYR A 131 -7.79 -25.97 -32.67
C TYR A 131 -6.87 -24.94 -31.99
N ARG A 132 -6.59 -23.79 -32.62
CA ARG A 132 -5.73 -22.75 -32.02
C ARG A 132 -6.41 -22.10 -30.81
N LEU A 133 -7.72 -21.86 -30.89
CA LEU A 133 -8.51 -21.41 -29.74
C LEU A 133 -8.50 -22.44 -28.60
N LEU A 134 -8.66 -23.72 -28.92
CA LEU A 134 -8.59 -24.79 -27.93
C LEU A 134 -7.23 -24.80 -27.23
N VAL A 135 -6.13 -24.73 -27.99
CA VAL A 135 -4.76 -24.67 -27.43
C VAL A 135 -4.57 -23.44 -26.55
N LYS A 136 -5.07 -22.26 -26.97
CA LYS A 136 -5.04 -21.04 -26.16
C LYS A 136 -5.79 -21.20 -24.84
N HIS A 137 -7.02 -21.73 -24.88
CA HIS A 137 -7.84 -21.92 -23.68
C HIS A 137 -7.23 -22.94 -22.72
N VAL A 138 -6.78 -24.08 -23.24
CA VAL A 138 -6.08 -25.10 -22.45
C VAL A 138 -4.84 -24.49 -21.79
N PHE A 139 -4.01 -23.75 -22.53
CA PHE A 139 -2.80 -23.16 -21.96
C PHE A 139 -3.09 -22.05 -20.94
N SER A 140 -4.10 -21.22 -21.17
CA SER A 140 -4.55 -20.21 -20.20
C SER A 140 -5.03 -20.85 -18.90
N TYR A 141 -5.89 -21.87 -19.01
CA TYR A 141 -6.46 -22.59 -17.87
C TYR A 141 -5.38 -23.28 -17.03
N TYR A 142 -4.44 -23.99 -17.68
CA TYR A 142 -3.35 -24.65 -16.98
C TYR A 142 -2.35 -23.65 -16.36
N LYS A 143 -2.08 -22.52 -17.03
CA LYS A 143 -1.22 -21.47 -16.48
C LYS A 143 -1.82 -20.88 -15.21
N ASP A 144 -3.13 -20.63 -15.19
CA ASP A 144 -3.85 -20.14 -14.02
C ASP A 144 -3.87 -21.17 -12.89
N ALA A 145 -4.09 -22.46 -13.20
CA ALA A 145 -4.18 -23.53 -12.21
C ALA A 145 -2.82 -23.95 -11.60
N ILE A 146 -1.71 -23.79 -12.33
CA ILE A 146 -0.38 -24.26 -11.90
C ILE A 146 0.46 -23.14 -11.26
N LEU A 147 0.21 -21.87 -11.61
CA LEU A 147 1.01 -20.75 -11.10
C LEU A 147 0.40 -20.07 -9.87
N LYS A 148 -0.93 -20.14 -9.67
CA LYS A 148 -1.61 -19.44 -8.57
C LYS A 148 -1.55 -20.26 -7.28
N ASN A 149 -0.56 -19.96 -6.45
CA ASN A 149 -0.32 -20.66 -5.19
C ASN A 149 -0.71 -19.82 -3.97
N PHE A 150 -0.85 -18.50 -4.10
CA PHE A 150 -1.23 -17.62 -3.00
C PHE A 150 -2.72 -17.30 -3.03
N ARG A 151 -3.45 -17.76 -2.02
CA ARG A 151 -4.91 -17.62 -1.91
C ARG A 151 -5.24 -16.44 -1.00
N VAL A 152 -6.01 -15.51 -1.55
CA VAL A 152 -6.32 -14.23 -0.90
C VAL A 152 -7.82 -14.14 -0.60
N LEU A 153 -8.17 -13.78 0.63
CA LEU A 153 -9.51 -13.32 0.99
C LEU A 153 -9.53 -11.80 1.03
N ILE A 154 -10.65 -11.21 0.62
CA ILE A 154 -10.86 -9.76 0.72
C ILE A 154 -11.99 -9.49 1.71
N PHE A 155 -11.71 -8.76 2.80
CA PHE A 155 -12.75 -8.28 3.69
C PHE A 155 -13.34 -6.98 3.11
N GLY A 156 -14.64 -6.99 2.80
CA GLY A 156 -15.38 -5.90 2.18
C GLY A 156 -15.83 -6.21 0.75
N ALA A 157 -17.09 -6.60 0.58
CA ALA A 157 -17.74 -6.80 -0.72
C ALA A 157 -18.37 -5.48 -1.22
N GLY A 158 -17.50 -4.51 -1.51
CA GLY A 158 -17.87 -3.19 -2.06
C GLY A 158 -17.00 -2.82 -3.26
N GLN A 159 -17.10 -1.57 -3.74
CA GLN A 159 -16.34 -1.09 -4.90
C GLN A 159 -14.83 -1.25 -4.71
N THR A 160 -14.30 -0.84 -3.56
CA THR A 160 -12.87 -0.99 -3.23
C THR A 160 -12.42 -2.46 -3.24
N GLY A 161 -13.29 -3.37 -2.78
CA GLY A 161 -13.04 -4.82 -2.83
C GLY A 161 -13.00 -5.37 -4.27
N ILE A 162 -13.87 -4.90 -5.16
CA ILE A 162 -13.86 -5.29 -6.59
C ILE A 162 -12.57 -4.81 -7.26
N VAL A 163 -12.16 -3.56 -7.04
CA VAL A 163 -10.89 -3.03 -7.57
C VAL A 163 -9.72 -3.85 -7.06
N ALA A 164 -9.67 -4.12 -5.75
CA ALA A 164 -8.64 -4.95 -5.14
C ALA A 164 -8.58 -6.35 -5.77
N ARG A 165 -9.73 -6.96 -6.04
CA ARG A 165 -9.82 -8.27 -6.67
C ARG A 165 -9.17 -8.27 -8.05
N HIS A 166 -9.46 -7.29 -8.89
CA HIS A 166 -8.85 -7.19 -10.22
C HIS A 166 -7.33 -7.02 -10.13
N VAL A 167 -6.85 -6.17 -9.22
CA VAL A 167 -5.41 -5.92 -9.02
C VAL A 167 -4.70 -7.19 -8.54
N ILE A 168 -5.26 -7.89 -7.55
CA ILE A 168 -4.69 -9.10 -6.98
C ILE A 168 -4.72 -10.26 -7.98
N ASN A 169 -5.84 -10.49 -8.67
CA ASN A 169 -5.94 -11.57 -9.66
C ASN A 169 -5.09 -11.34 -10.91
N SER A 170 -4.77 -10.08 -11.22
CA SER A 170 -3.82 -9.73 -12.29
C SER A 170 -2.37 -9.90 -11.87
N THR A 171 -2.10 -10.05 -10.57
CA THR A 171 -0.75 -10.27 -10.03
C THR A 171 -0.36 -11.74 -10.21
N PRO A 172 0.83 -12.05 -10.76
CA PRO A 172 1.27 -13.42 -10.94
C PRO A 172 1.25 -14.20 -9.61
N ARG A 173 0.79 -15.45 -9.67
CA ARG A 173 0.72 -16.40 -8.55
C ARG A 173 -0.32 -16.12 -7.46
N MET A 174 -1.12 -15.07 -7.57
CA MET A 174 -2.15 -14.76 -6.59
C MET A 174 -3.55 -15.04 -7.13
N GLN A 175 -4.44 -15.47 -6.24
CA GLN A 175 -5.85 -15.68 -6.55
C GLN A 175 -6.74 -15.26 -5.40
N VAL A 176 -7.72 -14.42 -5.70
CA VAL A 176 -8.81 -14.12 -4.76
C VAL A 176 -9.79 -15.28 -4.75
N VAL A 177 -9.96 -15.89 -3.58
CA VAL A 177 -10.86 -17.03 -3.36
C VAL A 177 -12.29 -16.61 -2.99
N GLY A 178 -12.47 -15.39 -2.50
CA GLY A 178 -13.73 -14.91 -1.97
C GLY A 178 -13.65 -13.56 -1.28
N PHE A 179 -14.82 -13.03 -1.01
CA PHE A 179 -15.02 -11.88 -0.16
C PHE A 179 -15.53 -12.31 1.22
N LEU A 180 -15.23 -11.54 2.26
CA LEU A 180 -15.81 -11.64 3.59
C LEU A 180 -16.66 -10.41 3.84
N GLU A 181 -17.82 -10.60 4.47
CA GLU A 181 -18.77 -9.53 4.72
C GLU A 181 -19.55 -9.78 6.01
N ASP A 182 -19.90 -8.70 6.71
CA ASP A 182 -20.71 -8.76 7.93
C ASP A 182 -22.20 -8.52 7.64
N ASP A 183 -22.54 -7.92 6.48
CA ASP A 183 -23.91 -7.74 6.01
C ASP A 183 -24.54 -9.08 5.55
N VAL A 184 -25.50 -9.55 6.35
CA VAL A 184 -26.30 -10.76 6.10
C VAL A 184 -26.95 -10.77 4.72
N ASN A 185 -27.29 -9.60 4.16
CA ASN A 185 -27.91 -9.53 2.83
C ASN A 185 -26.94 -9.82 1.69
N LYS A 186 -25.63 -9.71 1.93
CA LYS A 186 -24.57 -9.96 0.95
C LYS A 186 -23.99 -11.37 1.08
N ILE A 187 -23.97 -11.92 2.30
CA ILE A 187 -23.44 -13.26 2.58
C ILE A 187 -24.14 -14.31 1.69
N GLY A 188 -23.36 -15.22 1.12
CA GLY A 188 -23.82 -16.30 0.25
C GLY A 188 -23.98 -15.91 -1.22
N LYS A 189 -24.02 -14.62 -1.56
CA LYS A 189 -24.06 -14.14 -2.96
C LYS A 189 -22.69 -14.23 -3.63
N VAL A 190 -22.67 -14.02 -4.94
CA VAL A 190 -21.44 -13.98 -5.76
C VAL A 190 -21.23 -12.57 -6.27
N LEU A 191 -20.02 -12.03 -6.07
CA LEU A 191 -19.60 -10.72 -6.56
C LEU A 191 -18.40 -10.90 -7.48
N ASP A 192 -18.51 -10.42 -8.73
CA ASP A 192 -17.45 -10.51 -9.74
C ASP A 192 -16.88 -11.95 -9.89
N GLY A 193 -17.75 -12.96 -9.81
CA GLY A 193 -17.38 -14.38 -9.90
C GLY A 193 -16.72 -14.98 -8.65
N ALA A 194 -16.64 -14.26 -7.53
CA ALA A 194 -16.16 -14.78 -6.24
C ALA A 194 -17.29 -14.82 -5.19
N ARG A 195 -17.34 -15.87 -4.38
CA ARG A 195 -18.37 -16.04 -3.34
C ARG A 195 -18.13 -15.08 -2.16
N ILE A 196 -19.20 -14.55 -1.60
CA ILE A 196 -19.20 -13.77 -0.36
C ILE A 196 -19.46 -14.73 0.80
N TYR A 197 -18.49 -14.82 1.70
CA TYR A 197 -18.54 -15.61 2.92
C TYR A 197 -18.85 -14.73 4.13
N GLU A 198 -19.31 -15.38 5.20
CA GLU A 198 -19.53 -14.72 6.49
C GLU A 198 -18.20 -14.26 7.09
N GLY A 199 -18.13 -12.99 7.50
CA GLY A 199 -16.95 -12.39 8.10
C GLY A 199 -16.69 -12.77 9.55
N SER A 200 -17.60 -13.45 10.25
CA SER A 200 -17.51 -13.71 11.70
C SER A 200 -16.19 -14.40 12.08
N PRO A 201 -15.62 -14.16 13.28
CA PRO A 201 -14.31 -14.71 13.65
C PRO A 201 -14.24 -16.24 13.55
N GLY A 202 -15.32 -16.93 13.90
CA GLY A 202 -15.44 -18.39 13.75
C GLY A 202 -15.54 -18.83 12.29
N GLY A 203 -16.31 -18.10 11.47
CA GLY A 203 -16.38 -18.34 10.03
C GLY A 203 -15.03 -18.15 9.34
N LEU A 204 -14.32 -17.07 9.67
CA LEU A 204 -12.98 -16.78 9.15
C LEU A 204 -11.97 -17.88 9.53
N ASP A 205 -11.95 -18.32 10.80
CA ASP A 205 -11.03 -19.38 11.25
C ASP A 205 -11.25 -20.68 10.48
N ALA A 206 -12.51 -21.07 10.27
CA ALA A 206 -12.87 -22.25 9.48
C ALA A 206 -12.48 -22.10 8.01
N LEU A 207 -12.73 -20.93 7.41
CA LEU A 207 -12.41 -20.65 6.01
C LEU A 207 -10.89 -20.66 5.77
N VAL A 208 -10.12 -20.07 6.66
CA VAL A 208 -8.66 -20.03 6.56
C VAL A 208 -8.08 -21.44 6.51
N LYS A 209 -8.58 -22.36 7.36
CA LYS A 209 -8.15 -23.76 7.41
C LYS A 209 -8.63 -24.55 6.20
N ASN A 210 -9.89 -24.44 5.83
CA ASN A 210 -10.50 -25.23 4.76
C ASN A 210 -10.04 -24.80 3.36
N LEU A 211 -9.79 -23.51 3.16
CA LEU A 211 -9.42 -22.95 1.87
C LEU A 211 -7.92 -22.64 1.76
N HIS A 212 -7.11 -22.95 2.77
CA HIS A 212 -5.66 -22.68 2.80
C HIS A 212 -5.33 -21.24 2.38
N ILE A 213 -5.86 -20.28 3.13
CA ILE A 213 -5.69 -18.86 2.84
C ILE A 213 -4.32 -18.39 3.29
N ASP A 214 -3.61 -17.66 2.43
CA ASP A 214 -2.28 -17.11 2.73
C ASP A 214 -2.35 -15.63 3.15
N GLU A 215 -3.32 -14.89 2.60
CA GLU A 215 -3.44 -13.45 2.82
C GLU A 215 -4.90 -12.99 2.98
N LEU A 216 -5.13 -12.07 3.91
CA LEU A 216 -6.36 -11.31 4.07
C LEU A 216 -6.09 -9.84 3.69
N VAL A 217 -6.87 -9.30 2.75
CA VAL A 217 -6.83 -7.89 2.37
C VAL A 217 -8.08 -7.18 2.90
N ILE A 218 -7.88 -6.19 3.76
CA ILE A 218 -8.96 -5.34 4.29
C ILE A 218 -9.21 -4.20 3.29
N ALA A 219 -10.40 -4.20 2.68
CA ALA A 219 -10.83 -3.27 1.65
C ALA A 219 -11.97 -2.33 2.11
N VAL A 220 -12.26 -2.29 3.41
CA VAL A 220 -13.28 -1.44 4.02
C VAL A 220 -12.62 -0.22 4.67
N LYS A 221 -13.20 0.97 4.43
CA LYS A 221 -12.74 2.24 5.02
C LYS A 221 -13.20 2.37 6.48
N ASP A 222 -14.49 2.13 6.73
CA ASP A 222 -15.14 2.41 8.01
C ASP A 222 -15.32 1.13 8.84
N ILE A 223 -14.22 0.41 9.10
CA ILE A 223 -14.23 -0.74 10.00
C ILE A 223 -13.90 -0.30 11.42
N SER A 224 -14.69 -0.74 12.41
CA SER A 224 -14.37 -0.44 13.80
C SER A 224 -13.04 -1.06 14.20
N LEU A 225 -12.31 -0.40 15.12
CA LEU A 225 -11.03 -0.89 15.60
C LEU A 225 -11.14 -2.31 16.18
N ASP A 226 -12.16 -2.55 17.01
CA ASP A 226 -12.36 -3.83 17.66
C ASP A 226 -12.54 -4.93 16.61
N ARG A 227 -13.34 -4.65 15.57
CA ARG A 227 -13.55 -5.58 14.45
C ARG A 227 -12.28 -5.82 13.64
N LYS A 228 -11.50 -4.76 13.38
CA LYS A 228 -10.20 -4.87 12.69
C LYS A 228 -9.22 -5.71 13.49
N ASN A 229 -9.17 -5.54 14.81
CA ASN A 229 -8.36 -6.33 15.72
C ASN A 229 -8.80 -7.80 15.74
N GLU A 230 -10.10 -8.09 15.80
CA GLU A 230 -10.63 -9.45 15.74
C GLU A 230 -10.19 -10.20 14.47
N LEU A 231 -10.35 -9.58 13.30
CA LEU A 231 -9.92 -10.16 12.02
C LEU A 231 -8.42 -10.45 12.02
N VAL A 232 -7.62 -9.48 12.47
CA VAL A 232 -6.17 -9.60 12.51
C VAL A 232 -5.72 -10.67 13.50
N ASP A 233 -6.34 -10.78 14.66
CA ASP A 233 -6.00 -11.78 15.67
C ASP A 233 -6.36 -13.20 15.19
N VAL A 234 -7.45 -13.39 14.42
CA VAL A 234 -7.75 -14.67 13.75
C VAL A 234 -6.69 -14.99 12.69
N CYS A 235 -6.31 -14.03 11.86
CA CYS A 235 -5.29 -14.23 10.83
C CYS A 235 -3.93 -14.56 11.42
N ILE A 236 -3.50 -13.82 12.45
CA ILE A 236 -2.26 -14.06 13.19
C ILE A 236 -2.20 -15.49 13.71
N ARG A 237 -3.26 -15.97 14.36
CA ARG A 237 -3.31 -17.35 14.91
C ARG A 237 -3.15 -18.43 13.84
N ASN A 238 -3.57 -18.14 12.62
CA ASN A 238 -3.48 -19.06 11.48
C ASN A 238 -2.30 -18.76 10.55
N LYS A 239 -1.37 -17.87 10.94
CA LYS A 239 -0.20 -17.46 10.14
C LYS A 239 -0.58 -16.87 8.77
N VAL A 240 -1.74 -16.24 8.69
CA VAL A 240 -2.23 -15.52 7.50
C VAL A 240 -1.74 -14.08 7.55
N LYS A 241 -1.15 -13.60 6.45
CA LYS A 241 -0.74 -12.21 6.35
C LYS A 241 -1.94 -11.29 6.23
N VAL A 242 -1.90 -10.15 6.90
CA VAL A 242 -2.97 -9.14 6.79
C VAL A 242 -2.43 -7.89 6.13
N ARG A 243 -3.13 -7.45 5.08
CA ARG A 243 -2.87 -6.19 4.37
C ARG A 243 -4.08 -5.28 4.39
N THR A 244 -3.83 -4.00 4.17
CA THR A 244 -4.87 -2.97 4.05
C THR A 244 -4.71 -2.19 2.77
N ILE A 245 -5.84 -1.79 2.19
CA ILE A 245 -5.86 -0.90 1.03
C ILE A 245 -5.80 0.55 1.51
N PRO A 246 -4.97 1.41 0.90
CA PRO A 246 -4.95 2.83 1.23
C PRO A 246 -6.24 3.53 0.76
N ALA A 247 -6.56 4.65 1.41
CA ALA A 247 -7.68 5.49 1.01
C ALA A 247 -7.53 5.95 -0.46
N VAL A 248 -8.66 6.14 -1.15
CA VAL A 248 -8.73 6.40 -2.61
C VAL A 248 -7.92 7.65 -2.99
N GLU A 249 -7.86 8.64 -2.11
CA GLU A 249 -7.13 9.89 -2.29
C GLU A 249 -5.60 9.67 -2.38
N LYS A 250 -5.10 8.52 -1.89
CA LYS A 250 -3.69 8.13 -1.93
C LYS A 250 -3.35 7.23 -3.13
N TRP A 251 -4.28 7.05 -4.07
CA TRP A 251 -4.06 6.22 -5.25
C TRP A 251 -3.22 6.97 -6.28
N VAL A 252 -2.19 6.32 -6.82
CA VAL A 252 -1.25 6.95 -7.74
C VAL A 252 -1.96 7.12 -9.08
N ARG A 253 -2.11 8.38 -9.51
CA ARG A 253 -2.87 8.73 -10.74
C ARG A 253 -4.32 8.22 -10.73
N GLY A 254 -4.92 8.04 -9.55
CA GLY A 254 -6.27 7.52 -9.40
C GLY A 254 -6.42 6.00 -9.59
N GLU A 255 -5.31 5.26 -9.73
CA GLU A 255 -5.32 3.81 -9.89
C GLU A 255 -4.67 3.11 -8.69
N LEU A 256 -5.20 1.93 -8.34
CA LEU A 256 -4.64 1.05 -7.32
C LEU A 256 -3.70 0.04 -7.97
N SER A 257 -2.47 -0.04 -7.48
CA SER A 257 -1.51 -1.08 -7.81
C SER A 257 -1.25 -2.00 -6.61
N TYR A 258 -0.78 -3.23 -6.86
CA TYR A 258 -0.52 -4.19 -5.80
C TYR A 258 0.56 -3.70 -4.81
N SER A 259 1.55 -2.94 -5.28
CA SER A 259 2.59 -2.35 -4.41
C SER A 259 2.04 -1.34 -3.40
N GLN A 260 0.87 -0.76 -3.65
CA GLN A 260 0.19 0.13 -2.70
C GLN A 260 -0.60 -0.64 -1.63
N ILE A 261 -0.86 -1.94 -1.83
CA ILE A 261 -1.51 -2.80 -0.83
C ILE A 261 -0.46 -3.21 0.21
N ARG A 262 -0.49 -2.53 1.35
CA ARG A 262 0.54 -2.60 2.39
C ARG A 262 0.17 -3.56 3.51
N GLU A 263 1.17 -4.21 4.10
CA GLU A 263 0.98 -4.98 5.34
C GLU A 263 0.47 -4.07 6.46
N ILE A 264 -0.36 -4.64 7.34
CA ILE A 264 -0.95 -3.90 8.44
C ILE A 264 0.11 -3.52 9.47
N ASN A 265 0.13 -2.25 9.84
CA ASN A 265 1.05 -1.71 10.82
C ASN A 265 0.44 -1.78 12.23
N ILE A 266 1.28 -1.98 13.25
CA ILE A 266 0.82 -2.08 14.64
C ILE A 266 0.10 -0.80 15.09
N GLU A 267 0.53 0.35 14.57
CA GLU A 267 -0.06 1.66 14.85
C GLU A 267 -1.54 1.72 14.44
N GLU A 268 -1.95 1.03 13.37
CA GLU A 268 -3.35 0.97 12.92
C GLU A 268 -4.23 0.06 13.80
N LEU A 269 -3.63 -0.80 14.62
CA LEU A 269 -4.32 -1.72 15.54
C LEU A 269 -4.48 -1.13 16.94
N LEU A 270 -3.80 -0.03 17.23
CA LEU A 270 -3.90 0.69 18.50
C LEU A 270 -5.02 1.74 18.52
N GLY A 271 -5.77 1.90 17.42
CA GLY A 271 -7.09 2.52 17.51
C GLY A 271 -7.18 4.01 17.38
N ARG A 272 -6.18 4.63 16.77
CA ARG A 272 -6.11 6.08 16.65
C ARG A 272 -6.14 6.44 15.18
N GLU A 273 -7.31 6.83 14.71
CA GLU A 273 -7.45 7.40 13.37
C GLU A 273 -6.72 8.75 13.32
N SER A 274 -6.02 9.01 12.21
CA SER A 274 -5.53 10.36 11.93
C SER A 274 -6.74 11.28 11.77
N ILE A 275 -6.92 12.20 12.70
CA ILE A 275 -8.01 13.19 12.65
C ILE A 275 -7.89 14.03 11.36
N LYS A 276 -9.03 14.45 10.81
CA LYS A 276 -9.09 15.29 9.61
C LYS A 276 -8.64 16.72 9.94
N LEU A 277 -7.81 17.26 9.05
CA LEU A 277 -7.09 18.54 9.17
C LEU A 277 -7.94 19.80 8.93
N ASP A 278 -9.26 19.73 9.02
CA ASP A 278 -10.13 20.86 8.64
C ASP A 278 -10.75 21.52 9.88
N ASN A 279 -9.96 22.39 10.52
CA ASN A 279 -10.40 23.23 11.62
C ASN A 279 -10.31 24.71 11.22
N ASP A 280 -11.47 25.30 10.90
CA ASP A 280 -11.58 26.70 10.49
C ASP A 280 -11.02 27.69 11.52
N ASN A 281 -11.07 27.36 12.81
CA ASN A 281 -10.54 28.23 13.85
C ASN A 281 -9.00 28.25 13.81
N VAL A 282 -8.38 27.08 13.67
CA VAL A 282 -6.91 26.97 13.52
C VAL A 282 -6.44 27.70 12.28
N LYS A 283 -7.17 27.56 11.17
CA LYS A 283 -6.90 28.29 9.93
C LYS A 283 -6.95 29.81 10.16
N LYS A 284 -7.98 30.34 10.80
CA LYS A 284 -8.09 31.77 11.11
C LYS A 284 -6.95 32.29 12.00
N ASP A 285 -6.45 31.46 12.93
CA ASP A 285 -5.36 31.85 13.83
C ASP A 285 -3.99 31.85 13.12
N LEU A 286 -3.77 30.97 12.12
CA LEU A 286 -2.48 30.78 11.45
C LEU A 286 -2.32 31.52 10.10
N VAL A 287 -3.39 31.74 9.34
CA VAL A 287 -3.31 32.36 8.00
C VAL A 287 -2.60 33.70 8.07
N GLY A 288 -1.58 33.87 7.22
CA GLY A 288 -0.80 35.10 7.11
C GLY A 288 0.09 35.43 8.32
N LYS A 289 0.15 34.58 9.35
CA LYS A 289 1.00 34.78 10.52
C LYS A 289 2.44 34.33 10.28
N ARG A 290 3.36 34.87 11.09
CA ARG A 290 4.74 34.40 11.22
C ARG A 290 4.81 33.43 12.38
N VAL A 291 5.17 32.18 12.12
CA VAL A 291 5.19 31.11 13.12
C VAL A 291 6.63 30.67 13.36
N LEU A 292 7.06 30.61 14.61
CA LEU A 292 8.33 30.00 14.99
C LEU A 292 8.07 28.66 15.67
N ILE A 293 8.75 27.62 15.22
CA ILE A 293 8.67 26.28 15.80
C ILE A 293 10.06 25.90 16.29
N SER A 294 10.24 25.73 17.60
CA SER A 294 11.50 25.22 18.17
C SER A 294 11.44 23.72 18.37
N GLY A 295 12.58 23.04 18.21
CA GLY A 295 12.62 21.58 18.12
C GLY A 295 12.02 21.08 16.80
N ALA A 296 12.10 21.90 15.76
CA ALA A 296 11.43 21.68 14.48
C ALA A 296 11.89 20.39 13.77
N ALA A 297 13.12 19.93 14.02
CA ALA A 297 13.62 18.69 13.44
C ALA A 297 13.29 17.44 14.28
N GLY A 298 12.66 17.62 15.46
CA GLY A 298 12.16 16.54 16.30
C GLY A 298 10.86 15.93 15.77
N SER A 299 10.46 14.76 16.28
CA SER A 299 9.26 14.04 15.79
C SER A 299 7.96 14.86 15.87
N ILE A 300 7.78 15.65 16.94
CA ILE A 300 6.59 16.50 17.13
C ILE A 300 6.74 17.83 16.38
N GLY A 301 7.91 18.45 16.46
CA GLY A 301 8.17 19.70 15.74
C GLY A 301 8.03 19.55 14.23
N ALA A 302 8.57 18.49 13.65
CA ALA A 302 8.49 18.23 12.21
C ALA A 302 7.05 18.03 11.74
N GLU A 303 6.22 17.35 12.54
CA GLU A 303 4.81 17.21 12.23
C GLU A 303 4.04 18.52 12.40
N LEU A 304 4.33 19.31 13.43
CA LEU A 304 3.76 20.66 13.56
C LEU A 304 4.10 21.50 12.34
N VAL A 305 5.33 21.42 11.81
CA VAL A 305 5.72 22.11 10.57
C VAL A 305 4.85 21.66 9.40
N ARG A 306 4.70 20.34 9.19
CA ARG A 306 3.85 19.78 8.13
C ARG A 306 2.42 20.31 8.22
N GLN A 307 1.83 20.33 9.41
CA GLN A 307 0.45 20.77 9.59
C GLN A 307 0.28 22.29 9.49
N VAL A 308 1.17 23.06 10.11
CA VAL A 308 1.13 24.53 10.09
C VAL A 308 1.23 25.07 8.67
N VAL A 309 2.07 24.48 7.82
CA VAL A 309 2.24 24.91 6.42
C VAL A 309 0.93 24.77 5.62
N LEU A 310 0.09 23.77 5.92
CA LEU A 310 -1.19 23.56 5.25
C LEU A 310 -2.21 24.68 5.54
N TYR A 311 -2.06 25.40 6.64
CA TYR A 311 -2.94 26.52 7.02
C TYR A 311 -2.52 27.87 6.41
N GLY A 312 -1.48 27.92 5.57
CA GLY A 312 -1.09 29.13 4.83
C GLY A 312 -0.57 30.31 5.68
N PRO A 313 0.36 30.10 6.64
CA PRO A 313 1.08 31.21 7.29
C PRO A 313 1.93 31.98 6.27
N SER A 314 2.31 33.22 6.61
CA SER A 314 3.19 34.02 5.74
C SER A 314 4.66 33.60 5.84
N LEU A 315 5.06 33.08 7.00
CA LEU A 315 6.42 32.61 7.29
C LEU A 315 6.40 31.52 8.36
N VAL A 316 7.20 30.48 8.17
CA VAL A 316 7.50 29.48 9.21
C VAL A 316 9.00 29.40 9.44
N VAL A 317 9.45 29.71 10.66
CA VAL A 317 10.85 29.65 11.08
C VAL A 317 11.07 28.36 11.87
N LEU A 318 12.01 27.54 11.40
CA LEU A 318 12.32 26.23 11.98
C LEU A 318 13.59 26.35 12.82
N VAL A 319 13.46 26.28 14.14
CA VAL A 319 14.61 26.38 15.06
C VAL A 319 14.94 24.99 15.62
N ASP A 320 16.14 24.50 15.32
CA ASP A 320 16.69 23.27 15.88
C ASP A 320 18.22 23.27 15.77
N GLN A 321 18.90 22.44 16.55
CA GLN A 321 20.34 22.23 16.43
C GLN A 321 20.70 21.02 15.55
N ALA A 322 19.74 20.12 15.30
CA ALA A 322 19.96 18.91 14.52
C ALA A 322 20.03 19.21 13.01
N GLU A 323 21.26 19.45 12.52
CA GLU A 323 21.55 19.81 11.14
C GLU A 323 20.94 18.85 10.11
N SER A 324 21.25 17.55 10.20
CA SER A 324 20.83 16.61 9.15
C SER A 324 19.32 16.38 9.13
N ALA A 325 18.68 16.35 10.30
CA ALA A 325 17.23 16.21 10.38
C ALA A 325 16.50 17.49 9.89
N MET A 326 17.09 18.67 10.13
CA MET A 326 16.58 19.92 9.57
C MET A 326 16.67 19.95 8.04
N TYR A 327 17.79 19.50 7.47
CA TYR A 327 17.97 19.40 6.02
C TYR A 327 16.93 18.49 5.36
N GLU A 328 16.69 17.31 5.93
CA GLU A 328 15.69 16.37 5.43
C GLU A 328 14.27 16.96 5.49
N LEU A 329 13.92 17.63 6.59
CA LEU A 329 12.63 18.29 6.75
C LEU A 329 12.45 19.44 5.75
N GLU A 330 13.48 20.28 5.55
CA GLU A 330 13.41 21.38 4.58
C GLU A 330 13.17 20.86 3.16
N ARG A 331 13.89 19.80 2.76
CA ARG A 331 13.72 19.17 1.44
C ARG A 331 12.31 18.61 1.29
N GLU A 332 11.83 17.89 2.30
CA GLU A 332 10.49 17.31 2.32
C GLU A 332 9.39 18.34 2.07
N ILE A 333 9.45 19.50 2.74
CA ILE A 333 8.41 20.53 2.58
C ILE A 333 8.55 21.29 1.26
N LYS A 334 9.78 21.53 0.78
CA LYS A 334 10.01 22.18 -0.52
C LYS A 334 9.42 21.38 -1.68
N ASP A 335 9.52 20.05 -1.63
CA ASP A 335 8.97 19.16 -2.66
C ASP A 335 7.43 19.22 -2.75
N GLN A 336 6.75 19.76 -1.74
CA GLN A 336 5.29 19.90 -1.71
C GLN A 336 4.75 21.14 -2.43
N ASN A 337 5.61 21.95 -3.08
CA ASN A 337 5.22 23.19 -3.81
C ASN A 337 4.38 24.18 -2.97
N SER A 338 4.69 24.28 -1.67
CA SER A 338 4.01 25.24 -0.80
C SER A 338 4.40 26.69 -1.12
N LEU A 339 3.41 27.59 -1.16
CA LEU A 339 3.61 29.03 -1.30
C LEU A 339 4.12 29.70 0.00
N VAL A 340 4.20 28.95 1.10
CA VAL A 340 4.65 29.42 2.41
C VAL A 340 6.17 29.58 2.43
N LYS A 341 6.66 30.74 2.88
CA LYS A 341 8.09 30.96 3.10
C LYS A 341 8.56 30.16 4.31
N ILE A 342 9.56 29.30 4.14
CA ILE A 342 10.15 28.49 5.21
C ILE A 342 11.61 28.88 5.39
N ILE A 343 12.02 29.07 6.64
CA ILE A 343 13.40 29.44 7.00
C ILE A 343 13.94 28.44 8.02
N PRO A 344 14.83 27.51 7.62
CA PRO A 344 15.59 26.72 8.58
C PRO A 344 16.62 27.61 9.29
N TYR A 345 16.61 27.58 10.62
CA TYR A 345 17.52 28.34 11.46
C TYR A 345 18.20 27.41 12.47
N LEU A 346 19.44 27.03 12.18
CA LEU A 346 20.22 26.19 13.07
C LEU A 346 20.60 26.96 14.33
N ALA A 347 20.06 26.57 15.48
CA ALA A 347 20.39 27.16 16.77
C ALA A 347 20.02 26.23 17.93
N ASP A 348 20.85 26.30 18.97
CA ASP A 348 20.50 25.83 20.30
C ASP A 348 19.67 26.92 21.00
N ILE A 349 18.55 26.53 21.60
CA ILE A 349 17.66 27.42 22.36
C ILE A 349 18.32 27.95 23.64
N THR A 350 19.42 27.34 24.09
CA THR A 350 20.21 27.83 25.23
C THR A 350 21.15 28.98 24.84
N ASN A 351 21.39 29.20 23.54
CA ASN A 351 22.22 30.31 23.05
C ASN A 351 21.39 31.59 22.93
N ALA A 352 21.50 32.47 23.93
CA ALA A 352 20.72 33.70 24.01
C ALA A 352 20.92 34.65 22.82
N GLU A 353 22.14 34.78 22.29
CA GLU A 353 22.43 35.70 21.17
C GLU A 353 21.77 35.24 19.87
N ARG A 354 21.87 33.95 19.55
CA ARG A 354 21.19 33.37 18.38
C ARG A 354 19.67 33.44 18.53
N LEU A 355 19.17 33.22 19.75
CA LEU A 355 17.75 33.30 20.04
C LEU A 355 17.24 34.74 19.91
N GLU A 356 17.99 35.72 20.41
CA GLU A 356 17.60 37.12 20.25
C GLU A 356 17.56 37.52 18.77
N TYR A 357 18.55 37.09 17.98
CA TYR A 357 18.58 37.35 16.54
C TYR A 357 17.34 36.81 15.83
N VAL A 358 16.94 35.56 16.08
CA VAL A 358 15.80 34.94 15.37
C VAL A 358 14.48 35.66 15.69
N PHE A 359 14.27 36.11 16.93
CA PHE A 359 13.08 36.88 17.27
C PHE A 359 13.14 38.30 16.67
N LYS A 360 14.31 38.94 16.71
CA LYS A 360 14.51 40.29 16.17
C LYS A 360 14.29 40.33 14.65
N GLU A 361 14.90 39.41 13.91
CA GLU A 361 14.86 39.36 12.46
C GLU A 361 13.46 38.96 11.94
N PHE A 362 12.88 37.90 12.50
CA PHE A 362 11.66 37.30 11.93
C PHE A 362 10.37 37.74 12.61
N GLN A 363 10.44 38.37 13.79
CA GLN A 363 9.29 38.94 14.53
C GLN A 363 8.08 37.97 14.58
N PRO A 364 8.21 36.77 15.17
CA PRO A 364 7.15 35.77 15.15
C PRO A 364 5.87 36.26 15.86
N ASP A 365 4.72 35.94 15.30
CA ASP A 365 3.41 36.20 15.91
C ASP A 365 3.00 35.06 16.87
N LEU A 366 3.37 33.82 16.53
CA LEU A 366 3.14 32.62 17.32
C LEU A 366 4.44 31.82 17.49
N VAL A 367 4.60 31.21 18.67
CA VAL A 367 5.68 30.27 18.96
C VAL A 367 5.10 28.94 19.39
N TYR A 368 5.49 27.85 18.72
CA TYR A 368 5.28 26.49 19.18
C TYR A 368 6.62 25.92 19.69
N HIS A 369 6.66 25.54 20.96
CA HIS A 369 7.87 25.07 21.62
C HIS A 369 7.87 23.56 21.82
N ALA A 370 8.59 22.85 20.94
CA ALA A 370 8.76 21.39 20.97
C ALA A 370 10.19 20.94 21.33
N ALA A 371 11.15 21.87 21.49
CA ALA A 371 12.53 21.56 21.86
C ALA A 371 12.62 21.11 23.32
N ALA A 372 13.11 19.89 23.55
CA ALA A 372 13.42 19.34 24.87
C ALA A 372 14.21 18.03 24.74
N TYR A 373 14.96 17.69 25.77
CA TYR A 373 15.42 16.32 25.98
C TYR A 373 14.35 15.50 26.69
N LYS A 374 14.04 14.32 26.13
CA LYS A 374 12.89 13.48 26.54
C LYS A 374 13.24 12.09 27.09
N HIS A 375 14.46 11.61 26.90
CA HIS A 375 14.83 10.25 27.27
C HIS A 375 15.13 10.16 28.77
N VAL A 376 14.21 9.57 29.55
CA VAL A 376 14.33 9.46 31.01
C VAL A 376 15.70 8.91 31.44
N PRO A 377 16.17 7.73 30.96
CA PRO A 377 17.46 7.19 31.43
C PRO A 377 18.64 8.11 31.12
N MET A 378 18.61 8.80 29.97
CA MET A 378 19.68 9.73 29.59
C MET A 378 19.70 10.96 30.49
N MET A 379 18.53 11.43 30.93
CA MET A 379 18.39 12.63 31.77
C MET A 379 18.61 12.33 33.25
N GLU A 380 18.38 11.10 33.71
CA GLU A 380 18.86 10.66 35.02
C GLU A 380 20.39 10.71 35.09
N SER A 381 21.07 10.22 34.05
CA SER A 381 22.54 10.26 33.98
C SER A 381 23.12 11.65 33.68
N ASN A 382 22.33 12.57 33.10
CA ASN A 382 22.77 13.90 32.68
C ASN A 382 21.77 14.98 33.13
N PRO A 383 21.57 15.17 34.44
CA PRO A 383 20.55 16.07 34.96
C PRO A 383 20.82 17.54 34.62
N SER A 384 22.09 17.94 34.51
CA SER A 384 22.47 19.30 34.10
C SER A 384 21.96 19.65 32.70
N GLU A 385 21.96 18.69 31.77
CA GLU A 385 21.46 18.89 30.41
C GLU A 385 19.94 19.05 30.38
N ALA A 386 19.20 18.30 31.22
CA ALA A 386 17.78 18.51 31.41
C ALA A 386 17.47 19.91 31.95
N VAL A 387 18.26 20.41 32.92
CA VAL A 387 18.09 21.77 33.46
C VAL A 387 18.40 22.82 32.38
N SER A 388 19.55 22.72 31.71
CA SER A 388 19.98 23.69 30.69
C SER A 388 18.99 23.76 29.54
N CYS A 389 18.60 22.63 28.95
CA CYS A 389 17.72 22.63 27.80
C CYS A 389 16.24 22.84 28.19
N ASN A 390 15.70 21.98 29.06
CA ASN A 390 14.26 21.96 29.30
C ASN A 390 13.79 23.11 30.19
N ILE A 391 14.63 23.63 31.10
CA ILE A 391 14.26 24.75 31.98
C ILE A 391 14.79 26.06 31.43
N LEU A 392 16.12 26.20 31.33
CA LEU A 392 16.73 27.48 30.95
C LEU A 392 16.48 27.82 29.48
N GLY A 393 16.47 26.83 28.58
CA GLY A 393 16.07 27.00 27.19
C GLY A 393 14.61 27.43 27.03
N THR A 394 13.68 26.79 27.76
CA THR A 394 12.27 27.23 27.76
C THR A 394 12.13 28.65 28.32
N LYS A 395 12.84 28.98 29.41
CA LYS A 395 12.88 30.33 29.96
C LYS A 395 13.35 31.35 28.93
N ALA A 396 14.47 31.09 28.26
CA ALA A 396 15.02 32.00 27.25
C ALA A 396 14.03 32.26 26.11
N LEU A 397 13.38 31.20 25.61
CA LEU A 397 12.34 31.30 24.58
C LEU A 397 11.11 32.09 25.03
N ALA A 398 10.63 31.83 26.24
CA ALA A 398 9.48 32.53 26.81
C ALA A 398 9.79 34.03 27.04
N ASP A 399 10.98 34.34 27.56
CA ASP A 399 11.41 35.72 27.80
C ASP A 399 11.57 36.50 26.48
N MET A 400 12.13 35.87 25.43
CA MET A 400 12.20 36.47 24.09
C MET A 400 10.82 36.68 23.49
N ALA A 401 9.89 35.75 23.71
CA ALA A 401 8.51 35.88 23.25
C ALA A 401 7.83 37.13 23.84
N VAL A 402 8.03 37.38 25.14
CA VAL A 402 7.53 38.61 25.80
C VAL A 402 8.24 39.84 25.27
N LYS A 403 9.58 39.83 25.21
CA LYS A 403 10.41 40.97 24.78
C LYS A 403 10.05 41.47 23.38
N TYR A 404 9.72 40.56 22.47
CA TYR A 404 9.37 40.87 21.08
C TYR A 404 7.87 40.85 20.79
N GLY A 405 7.01 40.79 21.81
CA GLY A 405 5.56 40.94 21.66
C GLY A 405 4.89 39.82 20.88
N VAL A 406 5.40 38.59 20.98
CA VAL A 406 4.71 37.39 20.46
C VAL A 406 3.33 37.33 21.06
N LYS A 407 2.30 37.04 20.25
CA LYS A 407 0.92 37.02 20.73
C LYS A 407 0.65 35.77 21.54
N LYS A 408 1.14 34.63 21.08
CA LYS A 408 0.84 33.32 21.68
C LYS A 408 2.05 32.40 21.69
N PHE A 409 2.32 31.84 22.86
CA PHE A 409 3.37 30.86 23.09
C PHE A 409 2.76 29.54 23.54
N VAL A 410 2.91 28.49 22.74
CA VAL A 410 2.39 27.15 23.02
C VAL A 410 3.53 26.23 23.41
N MET A 411 3.58 25.83 24.68
CA MET A 411 4.56 24.89 25.21
C MET A 411 4.05 23.44 25.12
N ILE A 412 4.87 22.57 24.56
CA ILE A 412 4.63 21.13 24.57
C ILE A 412 5.24 20.53 25.84
N SER A 413 4.40 19.89 26.63
CA SER A 413 4.76 19.16 27.84
C SER A 413 4.38 17.67 27.72
N THR A 414 4.42 16.95 28.83
CA THR A 414 4.28 15.49 28.87
C THR A 414 3.51 15.05 30.11
N ASP A 415 2.84 13.90 30.03
CA ASP A 415 2.27 13.20 31.19
C ASP A 415 3.27 13.02 32.35
N LYS A 416 4.57 12.90 32.06
CA LYS A 416 5.65 12.71 33.05
C LYS A 416 5.91 13.94 33.91
N ALA A 417 5.34 15.10 33.56
CA ALA A 417 5.39 16.30 34.38
C ALA A 417 4.35 16.28 35.52
N VAL A 418 3.40 15.33 35.50
CA VAL A 418 2.41 15.15 36.58
C VAL A 418 3.03 14.30 37.67
N ASN A 419 3.23 14.86 38.87
CA ASN A 419 3.88 14.20 40.01
C ASN A 419 5.17 13.46 39.60
N PRO A 420 6.15 14.19 39.06
CA PRO A 420 7.30 13.60 38.39
C PRO A 420 8.16 12.75 39.35
N THR A 421 8.50 11.53 38.91
CA THR A 421 9.41 10.60 39.60
C THR A 421 10.81 10.54 38.95
N ASN A 422 11.04 11.36 37.92
CA ASN A 422 12.28 11.42 37.15
C ASN A 422 12.67 12.87 36.85
N VAL A 423 13.97 13.10 36.63
CA VAL A 423 14.60 14.39 36.31
C VAL A 423 14.00 14.99 35.04
N MET A 424 13.75 14.16 34.02
CA MET A 424 13.15 14.63 32.76
C MET A 424 11.77 15.26 33.00
N GLY A 425 10.87 14.52 33.67
CA GLY A 425 9.53 14.98 34.03
C GLY A 425 9.57 16.19 34.97
N CYS A 426 10.47 16.18 35.95
CA CYS A 426 10.65 17.30 36.88
C CYS A 426 11.10 18.58 36.16
N SER A 427 12.06 18.48 35.24
CA SER A 427 12.51 19.63 34.45
C SER A 427 11.39 20.24 33.59
N LYS A 428 10.55 19.39 32.96
CA LYS A 428 9.37 19.85 32.23
C LYS A 428 8.34 20.50 33.16
N ARG A 429 8.11 19.95 34.36
CA ARG A 429 7.22 20.55 35.36
C ARG A 429 7.70 21.93 35.82
N ILE A 430 8.99 22.12 36.04
CA ILE A 430 9.56 23.42 36.38
C ILE A 430 9.34 24.42 35.24
N ALA A 431 9.57 23.99 34.00
CA ALA A 431 9.33 24.82 32.81
C ALA A 431 7.85 25.24 32.66
N GLU A 432 6.89 24.35 32.97
CA GLU A 432 5.47 24.69 33.03
C GLU A 432 5.19 25.77 34.08
N ILE A 433 5.73 25.59 35.29
CA ILE A 433 5.56 26.56 36.39
C ILE A 433 6.12 27.93 35.97
N TYR A 434 7.24 27.95 35.25
CA TYR A 434 7.84 29.18 34.74
C TYR A 434 6.89 29.92 33.80
N VAL A 435 6.43 29.26 32.72
CA VAL A 435 5.56 29.92 31.73
C VAL A 435 4.20 30.32 32.31
N GLN A 436 3.65 29.53 33.25
CA GLN A 436 2.43 29.90 33.97
C GLN A 436 2.63 31.11 34.88
N SER A 437 3.72 31.13 35.64
CA SER A 437 4.06 32.26 36.51
C SER A 437 4.30 33.53 35.70
N LEU A 438 4.97 33.41 34.56
CA LEU A 438 5.18 34.52 33.63
C LEU A 438 3.85 35.03 33.09
N ASN A 439 2.96 34.16 32.60
CA ASN A 439 1.62 34.55 32.15
C ASN A 439 0.82 35.31 33.22
N ASN A 440 0.82 34.80 34.46
CA ASN A 440 0.12 35.43 35.57
C ASN A 440 0.73 36.79 35.92
N HIS A 441 2.06 36.91 35.87
CA HIS A 441 2.77 38.16 36.10
C HIS A 441 2.38 39.22 35.05
N LEU A 442 2.43 38.88 33.76
CA LEU A 442 2.04 39.81 32.67
C LEU A 442 0.58 40.24 32.80
N SER A 443 -0.31 39.29 33.10
CA SER A 443 -1.75 39.56 33.29
C SER A 443 -2.00 40.48 34.49
N SER A 444 -1.29 40.29 35.61
CA SER A 444 -1.46 41.10 36.83
C SER A 444 -0.88 42.51 36.73
N THR A 445 0.17 42.68 35.93
CA THR A 445 0.89 43.96 35.79
C THR A 445 0.45 44.77 34.57
N GLY A 446 -0.30 44.16 33.64
CA GLY A 446 -0.62 44.75 32.35
C GLY A 446 0.60 44.97 31.45
N MET A 447 1.76 44.40 31.82
CA MET A 447 2.98 44.50 31.04
C MET A 447 3.04 43.36 30.02
N GLY A 448 2.73 43.65 28.75
CA GLY A 448 2.85 42.69 27.66
C GLY A 448 1.55 41.95 27.31
N ASN A 449 1.49 41.43 26.08
CA ASN A 449 0.30 40.81 25.49
C ASN A 449 0.50 39.33 25.14
N THR A 450 1.63 38.73 25.54
CA THR A 450 1.93 37.33 25.25
C THR A 450 1.13 36.42 26.16
N VAL A 451 0.30 35.56 25.56
CA VAL A 451 -0.41 34.51 26.30
C VAL A 451 0.33 33.18 26.19
N PHE A 452 0.43 32.46 27.31
CA PHE A 452 1.10 31.17 27.36
C PHE A 452 0.08 30.04 27.50
N VAL A 453 0.20 29.03 26.65
CA VAL A 453 -0.63 27.83 26.67
C VAL A 453 0.28 26.62 26.81
N THR A 454 -0.05 25.70 27.70
CA THR A 454 0.69 24.44 27.84
C THR A 454 -0.19 23.27 27.42
N THR A 455 0.41 22.28 26.76
CA THR A 455 -0.27 21.03 26.37
C THR A 455 0.42 19.83 27.00
N ARG A 456 -0.35 18.87 27.50
CA ARG A 456 0.14 17.61 28.07
C ARG A 456 -0.49 16.43 27.35
N PHE A 457 0.37 15.53 26.90
CA PHE A 457 -0.03 14.24 26.35
C PHE A 457 1.01 13.18 26.66
N GLY A 458 0.60 11.92 26.50
CA GLY A 458 1.43 10.75 26.79
C GLY A 458 2.35 10.37 25.63
N ASN A 459 2.58 9.07 25.47
CA ASN A 459 3.49 8.58 24.45
C ASN A 459 2.90 8.77 23.04
N VAL A 460 3.79 8.98 22.08
CA VAL A 460 3.40 9.18 20.68
C VAL A 460 4.01 8.06 19.82
N LEU A 461 3.15 7.42 19.02
CA LEU A 461 3.47 6.25 18.22
C LEU A 461 4.57 6.55 17.19
N GLY A 462 5.55 5.65 17.09
CA GLY A 462 6.62 5.74 16.09
C GLY A 462 7.60 6.89 16.29
N SER A 463 7.54 7.63 17.41
CA SER A 463 8.48 8.72 17.67
C SER A 463 9.93 8.22 17.82
N ASN A 464 10.91 9.09 17.52
CA ASN A 464 12.32 8.75 17.56
C ASN A 464 12.72 8.17 18.93
N GLY A 465 13.42 7.03 18.91
CA GLY A 465 13.88 6.34 20.11
C GLY A 465 12.78 5.74 21.01
N SER A 466 11.57 5.54 20.50
CA SER A 466 10.46 4.91 21.24
C SER A 466 10.50 3.37 21.17
N VAL A 467 9.60 2.73 21.93
CA VAL A 467 9.54 1.27 22.08
C VAL A 467 9.21 0.52 20.78
N ILE A 468 8.37 1.10 19.91
CA ILE A 468 7.96 0.43 18.66
C ILE A 468 9.13 0.31 17.67
N PRO A 469 9.90 1.38 17.34
CA PRO A 469 11.12 1.26 16.56
C PRO A 469 12.14 0.28 17.16
N LEU A 470 12.29 0.28 18.49
CA LEU A 470 13.17 -0.66 19.19
C LEU A 470 12.74 -2.12 18.96
N PHE A 471 11.45 -2.43 19.15
CA PHE A 471 10.94 -3.77 18.92
C PHE A 471 11.05 -4.19 17.45
N LYS A 472 10.74 -3.29 16.50
CA LYS A 472 10.95 -3.57 15.05
C LYS A 472 12.41 -3.93 14.77
N LYS A 473 13.37 -3.20 15.35
CA LYS A 473 14.80 -3.49 15.22
C LYS A 473 15.16 -4.84 15.86
N GLN A 474 14.77 -5.07 17.11
CA GLN A 474 15.04 -6.32 17.83
C GLN A 474 14.49 -7.54 17.10
N ILE A 475 13.24 -7.48 16.62
CA ILE A 475 12.61 -8.57 15.86
C ILE A 475 13.37 -8.83 14.56
N LYS A 476 13.77 -7.77 13.84
CA LYS A 476 14.55 -7.89 12.60
C LYS A 476 15.94 -8.51 12.84
N GLU A 477 16.54 -8.27 14.01
CA GLU A 477 17.83 -8.82 14.43
C GLU A 477 17.73 -10.25 15.01
N GLY A 478 16.51 -10.81 15.13
CA GLY A 478 16.27 -12.17 15.65
C GLY A 478 15.96 -12.23 17.15
N GLY A 479 15.81 -11.09 17.82
CA GLY A 479 15.51 -10.97 19.24
C GLY A 479 16.74 -11.01 20.15
N PRO A 480 16.54 -11.03 21.47
CA PRO A 480 15.24 -10.99 22.17
C PRO A 480 14.58 -9.60 22.12
N VAL A 481 13.26 -9.58 22.25
CA VAL A 481 12.50 -8.34 22.51
C VAL A 481 12.56 -8.02 24.00
N THR A 482 12.97 -6.81 24.36
CA THR A 482 13.19 -6.43 25.76
C THR A 482 12.02 -5.63 26.32
N VAL A 483 11.29 -6.19 27.29
CA VAL A 483 10.19 -5.52 28.00
C VAL A 483 10.66 -5.19 29.41
N THR A 484 10.37 -3.99 29.92
CA THR A 484 10.87 -3.59 31.25
C THR A 484 10.15 -4.34 32.38
N HIS A 485 8.83 -4.44 32.32
CA HIS A 485 8.03 -5.15 33.32
C HIS A 485 6.74 -5.74 32.69
N PRO A 486 6.26 -6.93 33.11
CA PRO A 486 5.07 -7.56 32.53
C PRO A 486 3.80 -6.71 32.63
N GLU A 487 3.65 -5.95 33.72
CA GLU A 487 2.47 -5.12 33.99
C GLU A 487 2.60 -3.67 33.51
N ILE A 488 3.69 -3.30 32.81
CA ILE A 488 3.87 -1.91 32.41
C ILE A 488 2.90 -1.52 31.29
N THR A 489 2.15 -0.44 31.54
CA THR A 489 1.20 0.13 30.58
C THR A 489 1.61 1.52 30.14
N ARG A 490 1.28 1.88 28.89
CA ARG A 490 1.46 3.24 28.37
C ARG A 490 0.23 3.65 27.57
N PHE A 491 -0.09 4.94 27.61
CA PHE A 491 -1.06 5.53 26.71
C PHE A 491 -0.39 5.99 25.43
N PHE A 492 -1.08 5.83 24.29
CA PHE A 492 -0.54 6.16 22.99
C PHE A 492 -1.48 7.05 22.20
N MET A 493 -0.89 7.95 21.42
CA MET A 493 -1.54 8.79 20.42
C MET A 493 -0.70 8.80 19.15
N THR A 494 -1.29 9.10 17.99
CA THR A 494 -0.48 9.27 16.76
C THR A 494 0.21 10.64 16.75
N ILE A 495 1.33 10.76 16.04
CA ILE A 495 2.05 12.04 15.88
C ILE A 495 1.15 13.12 15.26
N PRO A 496 0.42 12.85 14.16
CA PRO A 496 -0.46 13.85 13.55
C PRO A 496 -1.57 14.32 14.48
N GLU A 497 -2.21 13.40 15.20
CA GLU A 497 -3.29 13.70 16.15
C GLU A 497 -2.80 14.56 17.32
N ALA A 498 -1.64 14.23 17.89
CA ALA A 498 -1.07 15.04 18.98
C ALA A 498 -0.80 16.47 18.52
N CYS A 499 -0.23 16.64 17.32
CA CYS A 499 0.06 17.97 16.78
C CYS A 499 -1.22 18.75 16.47
N GLN A 500 -2.27 18.08 15.99
CA GLN A 500 -3.55 18.72 15.76
C GLN A 500 -4.17 19.24 17.05
N LEU A 501 -4.20 18.42 18.10
CA LEU A 501 -4.70 18.84 19.42
C LEU A 501 -3.84 19.97 20.02
N VAL A 502 -2.53 20.00 19.74
CA VAL A 502 -1.65 21.13 20.09
C VAL A 502 -2.06 22.41 19.37
N LEU A 503 -2.34 22.34 18.07
CA LEU A 503 -2.80 23.50 17.30
C LEU A 503 -4.16 24.00 17.81
N GLU A 504 -5.09 23.08 18.10
CA GLU A 504 -6.42 23.42 18.64
C GLU A 504 -6.33 24.05 20.03
N ALA A 505 -5.55 23.46 20.93
CA ALA A 505 -5.28 24.02 22.26
C ALA A 505 -4.63 25.40 22.17
N GLY A 506 -3.67 25.57 21.24
CA GLY A 506 -3.09 26.86 20.90
C GLY A 506 -4.18 27.85 20.51
N THR A 507 -5.01 27.54 19.53
CA THR A 507 -6.07 28.44 19.07
C THR A 507 -7.10 28.78 20.16
N MET A 508 -7.52 27.81 20.98
CA MET A 508 -8.55 27.98 22.02
C MET A 508 -8.04 28.67 23.29
N GLY A 509 -6.77 28.51 23.65
CA GLY A 509 -6.20 29.01 24.89
C GLY A 509 -6.18 30.53 24.99
N LYS A 510 -6.52 31.05 26.16
CA LYS A 510 -6.58 32.49 26.48
C LYS A 510 -5.44 32.95 27.40
N GLY A 511 -4.60 32.04 27.89
CA GLY A 511 -3.44 32.30 28.72
C GLY A 511 -3.53 31.61 30.08
N GLY A 512 -2.48 30.89 30.46
CA GLY A 512 -2.31 30.21 31.75
C GLY A 512 -2.85 28.78 31.81
N GLU A 513 -3.60 28.34 30.81
CA GLU A 513 -4.20 27.00 30.77
C GLU A 513 -3.16 25.90 30.52
N ILE A 514 -3.43 24.73 31.10
CA ILE A 514 -2.78 23.47 30.75
C ILE A 514 -3.85 22.55 30.16
N PHE A 515 -3.78 22.30 28.86
CA PHE A 515 -4.65 21.34 28.19
C PHE A 515 -4.10 19.93 28.39
N ILE A 516 -4.97 19.00 28.76
CA ILE A 516 -4.65 17.57 28.90
C ILE A 516 -5.48 16.82 27.86
N PHE A 517 -4.83 16.07 26.99
CA PHE A 517 -5.52 15.34 25.93
C PHE A 517 -6.00 13.98 26.40
N ASP A 518 -7.16 13.55 25.89
CA ASP A 518 -7.66 12.21 26.14
C ASP A 518 -6.81 11.17 25.40
N MET A 519 -6.04 10.42 26.19
CA MET A 519 -5.13 9.39 25.72
C MET A 519 -5.78 7.99 25.63
N GLY A 520 -7.10 7.89 25.82
CA GLY A 520 -7.87 6.68 25.56
C GLY A 520 -7.45 5.53 26.49
N LYS A 521 -7.50 4.30 25.99
CA LYS A 521 -7.16 3.12 26.81
C LYS A 521 -5.64 2.93 26.91
N ALA A 522 -5.16 2.63 28.11
CA ALA A 522 -3.79 2.23 28.33
C ALA A 522 -3.51 0.86 27.70
N ILE A 523 -2.32 0.69 27.11
CA ILE A 523 -1.90 -0.53 26.41
C ILE A 523 -0.75 -1.17 27.20
N LYS A 524 -0.85 -2.47 27.49
CA LYS A 524 0.26 -3.25 28.07
C LYS A 524 1.38 -3.41 27.05
N ILE A 525 2.60 -3.06 27.44
CA ILE A 525 3.76 -3.15 26.54
C ILE A 525 4.10 -4.61 26.20
N LEU A 526 3.83 -5.54 27.11
CA LEU A 526 3.97 -6.98 26.83
C LEU A 526 3.05 -7.44 25.69
N ASP A 527 1.80 -7.01 25.70
CA ASP A 527 0.83 -7.39 24.65
C ASP A 527 1.21 -6.78 23.30
N LEU A 528 1.69 -5.53 23.33
CA LEU A 528 2.27 -4.86 22.16
C LEU A 528 3.45 -5.65 21.58
N ALA A 529 4.41 -6.05 22.43
CA ALA A 529 5.57 -6.85 22.03
C ALA A 529 5.15 -8.17 21.36
N LYS A 530 4.27 -8.94 22.02
CA LYS A 530 3.74 -10.21 21.49
C LYS A 530 3.05 -10.02 20.15
N LYS A 531 2.23 -8.98 20.01
CA LYS A 531 1.50 -8.71 18.77
C LYS A 531 2.44 -8.30 17.63
N MET A 532 3.48 -7.51 17.91
CA MET A 532 4.50 -7.14 16.91
C MET A 532 5.33 -8.34 16.43
N VAL A 533 5.73 -9.24 17.33
CA VAL A 533 6.43 -10.49 16.99
C VAL A 533 5.55 -11.33 16.04
N ARG A 534 4.28 -11.52 16.38
CA ARG A 534 3.32 -12.27 15.56
C ARG A 534 3.05 -11.65 14.19
N LEU A 535 2.87 -10.34 14.13
CA LEU A 535 2.72 -9.61 12.86
C LEU A 535 3.93 -9.77 11.94
N SER A 536 5.11 -10.01 12.52
CA SER A 536 6.34 -10.26 11.76
C SER A 536 6.48 -11.72 11.29
N GLY A 537 5.47 -12.57 11.55
CA GLY A 537 5.45 -13.97 11.15
C GLY A 537 6.13 -14.94 12.13
N TYR A 538 6.49 -14.46 13.33
CA TYR A 538 7.19 -15.24 14.34
C TYR A 538 6.29 -15.57 15.54
N GLU A 539 6.57 -16.67 16.23
CA GLU A 539 5.92 -17.01 17.50
C GLU A 539 6.71 -16.44 18.69
N PRO A 540 6.07 -15.65 19.59
CA PRO A 540 6.69 -15.19 20.83
C PRO A 540 7.20 -16.35 21.68
N ASP A 541 8.37 -16.17 22.30
CA ASP A 541 9.03 -17.14 23.19
C ASP A 541 9.49 -18.45 22.54
N ARG A 542 9.13 -18.68 21.27
CA ARG A 542 9.62 -19.80 20.45
C ARG A 542 10.63 -19.35 19.40
N ASP A 543 10.23 -18.40 18.56
CA ASP A 543 11.06 -17.88 17.46
C ASP A 543 11.79 -16.60 17.90
N VAL A 544 11.11 -15.75 18.69
CA VAL A 544 11.67 -14.50 19.24
C VAL A 544 11.38 -14.45 20.74
N PRO A 545 12.39 -14.60 21.62
CA PRO A 545 12.19 -14.55 23.06
C PRO A 545 11.80 -13.15 23.53
N ILE A 546 10.91 -13.07 24.53
CA ILE A 546 10.61 -11.82 25.25
C ILE A 546 11.29 -11.87 26.61
N VAL A 547 12.22 -10.94 26.87
CA VAL A 547 13.01 -10.91 28.11
C VAL A 547 12.62 -9.70 28.94
N PHE A 548 12.43 -9.93 30.25
CA PHE A 548 12.18 -8.86 31.21
C PHE A 548 13.49 -8.25 31.71
N THR A 549 13.68 -6.95 31.52
CA THR A 549 14.92 -6.25 31.88
C THR A 549 14.85 -5.49 33.21
N GLY A 550 13.69 -5.49 33.86
CA GLY A 550 13.44 -4.70 35.07
C GLY A 550 12.98 -3.28 34.77
N ILE A 551 12.33 -2.67 35.77
CA ILE A 551 11.94 -1.25 35.73
C ILE A 551 13.21 -0.41 35.87
N ARG A 552 13.35 0.59 35.01
CA ARG A 552 14.50 1.50 35.01
C ARG A 552 14.32 2.56 36.09
N GLU A 553 15.42 3.15 36.51
CA GLU A 553 15.40 4.28 37.44
C GLU A 553 14.52 5.43 36.89
N GLY A 554 13.59 5.91 37.72
CA GLY A 554 12.64 6.98 37.38
C GLY A 554 11.46 6.59 36.47
N GLU A 555 11.31 5.32 36.06
CA GLU A 555 10.26 4.87 35.12
C GLU A 555 8.90 4.50 35.72
#